data_AF-A0A822H5R6-F1
#
_entry.id   AF-A0A822H5R6-F1
#
_cell.length_a   1.000
_cell.length_b   1.000
_cell.length_c   1.000
_cell.angle_alpha   90.00
_cell.angle_beta   90.00
_cell.angle_gamma   90.00
#
_symmetry.space_group_name_H-M   'P 1'
#
loop_
_entity.id
_entity.type
_entity.pdbx_description
1 polymer ?
#
loop_
_entity_poly.entity_id
_entity_poly.type
_entity_poly.pdbx_seq_one_letter_code
_entity_poly.pdbx_strand_id
1 'polypeptide(L)'
;MLKKLFTNRSSFVIFIAKRSAFIQSNADLGDEMKLLNDNKQFEKALDLFNKYKTKSNEQYSNWSIIQALRACTEIGDLHCGSNIHNLVSSRLKYDPYILPSLIHFYSKFIHQ
;
A
#
# COMPACT_ATOMS: atom_id res chain seq x y z
N MET A 1 37.17 -28.91 -6.82
CA MET A 1 36.50 -27.60 -6.96
C MET A 1 34.97 -27.75 -7.02
N LEU A 2 34.31 -28.43 -6.08
CA LEU A 2 32.83 -28.51 -5.99
C LEU A 2 32.37 -28.87 -4.56
N LYS A 3 32.58 -27.96 -3.59
CA LYS A 3 32.02 -28.08 -2.21
C LYS A 3 31.19 -26.84 -1.80
N LYS A 4 30.62 -26.11 -2.77
CA LYS A 4 29.80 -24.91 -2.51
C LYS A 4 28.52 -24.83 -3.34
N LEU A 5 27.91 -25.97 -3.65
CA LEU A 5 26.64 -26.00 -4.38
C LEU A 5 25.67 -26.94 -3.67
N PHE A 6 24.61 -26.34 -3.14
CA PHE A 6 23.34 -26.95 -2.73
C PHE A 6 23.33 -27.83 -1.48
N THR A 7 23.70 -27.25 -0.34
CA THR A 7 23.16 -27.68 0.95
C THR A 7 22.29 -26.56 1.52
N ASN A 8 20.97 -26.67 1.31
CA ASN A 8 19.93 -26.59 2.34
C ASN A 8 18.56 -26.24 1.71
N ARG A 9 17.78 -27.25 1.31
CA ARG A 9 16.38 -27.07 0.86
C ARG A 9 15.47 -26.51 1.97
N SER A 10 15.88 -26.57 3.24
CA SER A 10 15.11 -25.99 4.34
C SER A 10 15.13 -24.46 4.35
N SER A 11 16.15 -23.79 3.80
CA SER A 11 16.21 -22.32 3.82
C SER A 11 15.17 -21.65 2.93
N PHE A 12 14.82 -22.24 1.78
CA PHE A 12 13.80 -21.67 0.88
C PHE A 12 12.39 -21.90 1.43
N VAL A 13 12.13 -23.08 2.01
CA VAL A 13 10.87 -23.40 2.68
C VAL A 13 10.69 -22.56 3.95
N ILE A 14 11.77 -22.32 4.72
CA ILE A 14 11.76 -21.39 5.86
C ILE A 14 11.59 -19.95 5.39
N PHE A 15 12.16 -19.54 4.25
CA PHE A 15 11.97 -18.19 3.69
C PHE A 15 10.53 -17.96 3.23
N ILE A 16 9.93 -18.89 2.49
CA ILE A 16 8.51 -18.80 2.09
C ILE A 16 7.56 -18.97 3.28
N ALA A 17 7.87 -19.82 4.25
CA ALA A 17 7.08 -19.96 5.48
C ALA A 17 7.18 -18.72 6.38
N LYS A 18 8.38 -18.13 6.54
CA LYS A 18 8.58 -16.84 7.22
C LYS A 18 7.91 -15.69 6.47
N ARG A 19 7.95 -15.69 5.13
CA ARG A 19 7.22 -14.74 4.28
C ARG A 19 5.72 -14.91 4.46
N SER A 20 5.21 -16.14 4.50
CA SER A 20 3.78 -16.42 4.74
C SER A 20 3.35 -16.11 6.17
N ALA A 21 4.20 -16.33 7.17
CA ALA A 21 3.91 -16.02 8.58
C ALA A 21 4.01 -14.51 8.88
N PHE A 22 4.88 -13.77 8.16
CA PHE A 22 4.88 -12.31 8.12
C PHE A 22 3.61 -11.77 7.42
N ILE A 23 3.11 -12.48 6.41
CA ILE A 23 1.86 -12.13 5.69
C ILE A 23 0.59 -12.46 6.51
N GLN A 24 0.61 -13.38 7.48
CA GLN A 24 -0.62 -13.86 8.11
C GLN A 24 -0.94 -13.26 9.50
N SER A 25 -0.02 -12.56 10.16
CA SER A 25 -0.21 -12.20 11.58
C SER A 25 -0.82 -10.82 11.87
N ASN A 26 -0.98 -9.96 10.87
CA ASN A 26 -1.73 -8.71 10.99
C ASN A 26 -2.45 -8.52 9.65
N ALA A 27 -3.72 -8.12 9.65
CA ALA A 27 -4.39 -7.74 8.41
C ALA A 27 -3.47 -6.82 7.60
N ASP A 28 -3.24 -7.10 6.31
CA ASP A 28 -2.48 -6.18 5.45
C ASP A 28 -3.15 -4.81 5.58
N LEU A 29 -2.37 -3.75 5.80
CA LEU A 29 -2.89 -2.40 6.03
C LEU A 29 -3.95 -2.04 4.97
N GLY A 30 -3.71 -2.43 3.71
CA GLY A 30 -4.64 -2.20 2.62
C GLY A 30 -5.99 -2.90 2.79
N ASP A 31 -6.03 -4.11 3.36
CA ASP A 31 -7.28 -4.83 3.62
C ASP A 31 -8.11 -4.20 4.73
N GLU A 32 -7.46 -3.73 5.80
CA GLU A 32 -8.16 -3.00 6.86
C GLU A 32 -8.69 -1.65 6.34
N MET A 33 -7.88 -0.94 5.55
CA MET A 33 -8.32 0.27 4.86
C MET A 33 -9.47 0.00 3.88
N LYS A 34 -9.46 -1.15 3.19
CA LYS A 34 -10.57 -1.57 2.33
C LYS A 34 -11.85 -1.76 3.13
N LEU A 35 -11.78 -2.45 4.26
CA LEU A 35 -12.95 -2.62 5.14
C LEU A 35 -13.51 -1.28 5.60
N LEU A 36 -12.65 -0.33 5.99
CA LEU A 36 -13.07 1.01 6.40
C LEU A 36 -13.72 1.78 5.24
N ASN A 37 -13.11 1.77 4.06
CA ASN A 37 -13.64 2.43 2.86
C ASN A 37 -14.99 1.85 2.42
N ASP A 38 -15.15 0.53 2.45
CA ASP A 38 -16.41 -0.11 2.06
C ASP A 38 -17.54 0.22 3.04
N ASN A 39 -17.21 0.54 4.29
CA ASN A 39 -18.13 1.05 5.31
C ASN A 39 -18.26 2.59 5.29
N LYS A 40 -17.75 3.27 4.26
CA LYS A 40 -17.74 4.73 4.11
C LYS A 40 -17.01 5.47 5.24
N GLN A 41 -16.12 4.80 5.96
CA GLN A 41 -15.31 5.38 7.03
C GLN A 41 -13.97 5.90 6.49
N PHE A 42 -14.05 6.80 5.49
CA PHE A 42 -12.89 7.25 4.72
C PHE A 42 -11.84 7.97 5.57
N GLU A 43 -12.28 8.83 6.51
CA GLU A 43 -11.36 9.52 7.43
C GLU A 43 -10.59 8.53 8.30
N LYS A 44 -11.27 7.51 8.83
CA LYS A 44 -10.62 6.45 9.63
C LYS A 44 -9.61 5.66 8.80
N ALA A 45 -9.92 5.41 7.53
CA ALA A 45 -8.98 4.73 6.62
C ALA A 45 -7.69 5.55 6.43
N LEU A 46 -7.82 6.87 6.27
CA LEU A 46 -6.66 7.78 6.17
C LEU A 46 -5.89 7.91 7.48
N ASP A 47 -6.59 7.97 8.62
CA ASP A 47 -5.96 7.97 9.94
C ASP A 47 -5.12 6.71 10.15
N LEU A 48 -5.64 5.55 9.74
CA LEU A 48 -4.92 4.28 9.81
C LEU A 48 -3.67 4.30 8.91
N PHE A 49 -3.81 4.76 7.66
CA PHE A 49 -2.69 4.91 6.72
C PHE A 49 -1.58 5.82 7.28
N ASN A 50 -1.96 6.94 7.88
CA ASN A 50 -1.02 7.90 8.47
C ASN A 50 -0.35 7.38 9.75
N LYS A 51 -1.09 6.63 10.58
CA LYS A 51 -0.53 5.95 11.77
C LYS A 51 0.46 4.84 11.40
N TYR A 52 0.29 4.21 10.24
CA TYR A 52 1.25 3.21 9.77
C TYR A 52 2.57 3.87 9.33
N LYS A 53 2.52 5.09 8.76
CA LYS A 53 3.70 5.90 8.40
C LYS A 53 4.70 6.05 9.52
N THR A 54 4.20 6.15 10.76
CA THR A 54 5.01 6.45 11.94
C THR A 54 5.56 5.20 12.61
N LYS A 55 5.09 4.00 12.23
CA LYS A 55 5.46 2.74 12.90
C LYS A 55 6.57 1.96 12.22
N SER A 56 6.73 2.03 10.90
CA SER A 56 7.81 1.33 10.20
C SER A 56 8.36 2.17 9.03
N ASN A 57 9.67 2.13 8.81
CA ASN A 57 10.31 2.68 7.61
C ASN A 57 10.00 1.86 6.34
N GLU A 58 8.99 0.98 6.38
CA GLU A 58 8.62 0.15 5.24
C GLU A 58 7.82 0.96 4.21
N GLN A 59 8.15 0.73 2.94
CA GLN A 59 7.42 1.30 1.82
C GLN A 59 5.99 0.74 1.83
N TYR A 60 4.99 1.62 1.86
CA TYR A 60 3.58 1.26 1.71
C TYR A 60 3.33 0.30 0.54
N SER A 61 2.49 -0.72 0.75
CA SER A 61 2.05 -1.59 -0.34
C SER A 61 1.22 -0.80 -1.36
N ASN A 62 1.26 -1.21 -2.63
CA ASN A 62 0.44 -0.59 -3.68
C ASN A 62 -1.03 -0.59 -3.29
N TRP A 63 -1.47 -1.67 -2.65
CA TRP A 63 -2.85 -1.84 -2.21
C TRP A 63 -3.25 -0.78 -1.18
N SER A 64 -2.43 -0.55 -0.14
CA SER A 64 -2.71 0.51 0.85
C SER A 64 -2.73 1.91 0.22
N ILE A 65 -1.87 2.19 -0.76
CA ILE A 65 -1.84 3.47 -1.49
C ILE A 65 -3.12 3.68 -2.30
N ILE A 66 -3.58 2.65 -3.02
CA ILE A 66 -4.81 2.69 -3.81
C ILE A 66 -6.01 2.96 -2.89
N GLN A 67 -6.06 2.30 -1.74
CA GLN A 67 -7.12 2.51 -0.75
C GLN A 67 -7.07 3.89 -0.11
N ALA A 68 -5.87 4.46 0.11
CA ALA A 68 -5.70 5.83 0.58
C ALA A 68 -6.22 6.84 -0.46
N LEU A 69 -5.88 6.66 -1.74
CA LEU A 69 -6.37 7.51 -2.83
C LEU A 69 -7.88 7.45 -2.99
N ARG A 70 -8.48 6.25 -2.85
CA ARG A 70 -9.94 6.10 -2.81
C ARG A 70 -10.55 6.92 -1.67
N ALA A 71 -9.99 6.86 -0.47
CA ALA A 71 -10.48 7.63 0.67
C ALA A 71 -10.36 9.16 0.43
N CYS A 72 -9.22 9.66 -0.06
CA CYS A 72 -9.08 11.08 -0.40
C CYS A 72 -10.10 11.51 -1.50
N THR A 73 -10.38 10.63 -2.46
CA THR A 73 -11.36 10.89 -3.53
C THR A 73 -12.76 11.10 -2.97
N GLU A 74 -13.20 10.18 -2.11
CA GLU A 74 -14.56 10.20 -1.53
C GLU A 74 -14.75 11.34 -0.53
N ILE A 75 -13.68 11.76 0.16
CA ILE A 75 -13.70 12.96 1.02
C ILE A 75 -13.70 14.25 0.18
N GLY A 76 -13.17 14.21 -1.04
CA GLY A 76 -12.96 15.41 -1.86
C GLY A 76 -11.78 16.25 -1.39
N ASP A 77 -10.76 15.63 -0.78
CA ASP A 77 -9.55 16.33 -0.32
C ASP A 77 -8.42 16.21 -1.36
N LEU A 78 -8.25 17.26 -2.16
CA LEU A 78 -7.19 17.36 -3.16
C LEU A 78 -5.79 17.34 -2.52
N HIS A 79 -5.64 17.97 -1.36
CA HIS A 79 -4.36 18.09 -0.67
C HIS A 79 -3.89 16.71 -0.17
N CYS A 80 -4.81 15.91 0.37
CA CYS A 80 -4.58 14.52 0.77
C CYS A 80 -3.97 13.68 -0.36
N GLY A 81 -4.61 13.64 -1.53
CA GLY A 81 -4.09 12.85 -2.64
C GLY A 81 -2.80 13.40 -3.25
N SER A 82 -2.60 14.73 -3.22
CA SER A 82 -1.32 15.34 -3.62
C SER A 82 -0.16 14.92 -2.71
N ASN A 83 -0.40 14.82 -1.40
CA ASN A 83 0.60 14.34 -0.46
C ASN A 83 0.97 12.87 -0.71
N ILE A 84 -0.02 12.04 -1.05
CA ILE A 84 0.21 10.64 -1.44
C ILE A 84 1.00 10.57 -2.75
N HIS A 85 0.68 11.39 -3.75
CA HIS A 85 1.44 11.47 -5.00
C HIS A 85 2.92 11.78 -4.71
N ASN A 86 3.21 12.80 -3.90
CA ASN A 86 4.58 13.15 -3.52
C ASN A 86 5.32 11.98 -2.83
N LEU A 87 4.62 11.25 -1.95
CA LEU A 87 5.14 10.08 -1.26
C LEU A 87 5.55 8.95 -2.23
N VAL A 88 4.82 8.77 -3.33
CA VAL A 88 5.02 7.66 -4.27
C VAL A 88 5.71 8.06 -5.57
N SER A 89 6.10 9.33 -5.73
CA SER A 89 6.61 9.90 -6.97
C SER A 89 7.80 9.14 -7.56
N SER A 90 8.71 8.63 -6.71
CA SER A 90 9.86 7.83 -7.14
C SER A 90 9.51 6.44 -7.66
N ARG A 91 8.31 5.93 -7.33
CA ARG A 91 7.81 4.59 -7.71
C ARG A 91 6.96 4.62 -8.98
N LEU A 92 6.35 5.75 -9.31
CA LEU A 92 5.35 5.85 -10.38
C LEU A 92 5.85 5.40 -11.75
N LYS A 93 7.13 5.59 -12.04
CA LYS A 93 7.73 5.16 -13.32
C LYS A 93 7.69 3.64 -13.53
N TYR A 94 7.59 2.87 -12.45
CA TYR A 94 7.71 1.40 -12.48
C TYR A 94 6.48 0.70 -11.92
N ASP A 95 5.47 1.44 -11.47
CA ASP A 95 4.30 0.88 -10.78
C ASP A 95 3.02 1.01 -11.63
N PRO A 96 2.59 -0.07 -12.31
CA PRO A 96 1.43 -0.04 -13.19
C PRO A 96 0.10 0.04 -12.43
N TYR A 97 0.09 -0.10 -11.11
CA TYR A 97 -1.13 -0.13 -10.30
C TYR A 97 -1.44 1.23 -9.67
N ILE A 98 -0.41 1.94 -9.20
CA ILE A 98 -0.61 3.24 -8.52
C ILE A 98 -0.99 4.34 -9.52
N LEU A 99 -0.37 4.34 -10.72
CA LEU A 99 -0.57 5.41 -11.70
C LEU A 99 -2.04 5.54 -12.16
N PRO A 100 -2.75 4.46 -12.55
CA PRO A 100 -4.18 4.54 -12.87
C PRO A 100 -5.04 5.08 -11.71
N SER A 101 -4.72 4.74 -10.47
CA SER A 101 -5.45 5.24 -9.30
C SER A 101 -5.24 6.74 -9.06
N LEU A 102 -4.04 7.26 -9.31
CA LEU A 102 -3.79 8.71 -9.27
C LEU A 102 -4.54 9.44 -10.38
N ILE A 103 -4.57 8.89 -11.60
CA ILE A 103 -5.34 9.46 -12.71
C ILE A 103 -6.83 9.51 -12.33
N HIS A 104 -7.37 8.42 -11.78
CA HIS A 104 -8.75 8.38 -11.31
C HIS A 104 -9.01 9.46 -10.23
N PHE A 105 -8.15 9.55 -9.21
CA PHE A 105 -8.25 10.56 -8.16
C PHE A 105 -8.29 11.98 -8.76
N TYR A 106 -7.29 12.37 -9.55
CA TYR A 106 -7.21 13.74 -10.09
C TYR A 106 -8.37 14.05 -11.05
N SER A 107 -8.86 13.06 -11.81
CA SER A 107 -10.01 13.26 -12.71
C SER A 107 -11.27 13.75 -11.99
N LYS A 108 -11.44 13.43 -10.70
CA LYS A 108 -12.59 13.85 -9.90
C LYS A 108 -12.57 15.33 -9.50
N PHE A 109 -11.43 15.99 -9.65
CA PHE A 109 -11.24 17.41 -9.31
C PHE A 109 -11.16 18.31 -10.54
N ILE A 110 -11.19 17.77 -11.76
CA ILE A 110 -11.15 18.54 -13.01
C ILE A 110 -12.51 19.21 -13.31
N HIS A 111 -13.60 18.70 -12.73
CA HIS A 111 -14.98 19.14 -13.03
C HIS A 111 -15.74 19.73 -11.84
N GLN A 112 -15.04 20.10 -10.76
CA GLN A 112 -15.60 20.84 -9.62
C GLN A 112 -15.30 22.34 -9.78
#